data_AF-A0A932HE95-F1
#
_entry.id   AF-A0A932HE95-F1
#
_cell.length_a   1.000
_cell.length_b   1.000
_cell.length_c   1.000
_cell.angle_alpha   90.00
_cell.angle_beta   90.00
_cell.angle_gamma   90.00
#
_symmetry.space_group_name_H-M   'P 1'
#
loop_
_entity.id
_entity.type
_entity.pdbx_description
1 polymer ?
#
loop_
_entity_poly.entity_id
_entity_poly.type
_entity_poly.pdbx_seq_one_letter_code
_entity_poly.pdbx_strand_id
1 'polypeptide(L)'
;MRILALLSAGALVVALPARELTAQGPQIDADDIGGVVTGPNGPEAGVWVIAETTDLPTRLVRIVVTDDQGRYVVPDLPKANYSVWVRGYGLVDSPKTTAAPGRTTGPEGNGIAPNMNHQAEWLRLLKSGNCTACHQLGAKATREIPEGLGHFDNSVAAWDRRIQSGQAGGGMSGGLNMLGRQRALRMFADWTDRVVAGEVPPAPPRPQGIERNVVMTLWDWADPQAYLHDLASTDRRNPTVNANGPLYGVLEASADYMPVLDPVRHSASQVPLTVRDPNTRPATGPAMPQPSPYWGDEVIWTSKNNAHNPMFDERGRVWITSTVRPPENPDFCKQGSSHPSALLFPVARAGRHLAMYDPKTDKLTHISTCFSTHHLMFAEDADHTLWTSGGGPVLGW
;
A
#
# COMPACT_ATOMS: atom_id res chain seq x y z
N MET A 1 25.04 -78.18 -40.79
CA MET A 1 25.98 -77.07 -40.52
C MET A 1 25.15 -75.83 -40.24
N ARG A 2 25.35 -75.18 -39.09
CA ARG A 2 24.53 -74.07 -38.55
C ARG A 2 24.55 -72.84 -39.48
N ILE A 3 23.48 -72.03 -39.46
CA ILE A 3 23.49 -70.58 -39.15
C ILE A 3 22.02 -70.07 -39.00
N LEU A 4 21.78 -69.31 -37.93
CA LEU A 4 20.57 -68.54 -37.60
C LEU A 4 20.46 -67.27 -38.46
N ALA A 5 19.24 -66.81 -38.76
CA ALA A 5 18.95 -65.41 -39.05
C ALA A 5 17.54 -65.04 -38.53
N LEU A 6 17.49 -64.08 -37.59
CA LEU A 6 16.29 -63.35 -37.17
C LEU A 6 15.99 -62.22 -38.16
N LEU A 7 14.72 -62.00 -38.50
CA LEU A 7 14.22 -60.75 -39.08
C LEU A 7 12.88 -60.36 -38.46
N SER A 8 12.81 -59.09 -38.07
CA SER A 8 11.81 -58.38 -37.29
C SER A 8 10.60 -57.93 -38.12
N ALA A 9 9.40 -58.01 -37.53
CA ALA A 9 8.16 -57.46 -38.10
C ALA A 9 7.94 -56.00 -37.63
N GLY A 10 7.83 -55.08 -38.59
CA GLY A 10 7.46 -53.67 -38.34
C GLY A 10 5.95 -53.49 -38.31
N ALA A 11 5.43 -52.83 -37.27
CA ALA A 11 4.04 -52.40 -37.17
C ALA A 11 3.90 -50.94 -37.61
N LEU A 12 3.00 -50.69 -38.57
CA LEU A 12 2.65 -49.37 -39.09
C LEU A 12 1.57 -48.74 -38.20
N VAL A 13 1.87 -47.63 -37.53
CA VAL A 13 0.90 -46.85 -36.75
C VAL A 13 0.36 -45.72 -37.63
N VAL A 14 -0.95 -45.72 -37.90
CA VAL A 14 -1.65 -44.64 -38.59
C VAL A 14 -2.06 -43.59 -37.54
N ALA A 15 -1.52 -42.38 -37.63
CA ALA A 15 -1.88 -41.26 -36.77
C ALA A 15 -3.17 -40.59 -37.28
N LEU A 16 -4.20 -40.53 -36.42
CA LEU A 16 -5.37 -39.68 -36.61
C LEU A 16 -5.02 -38.24 -36.19
N PRO A 17 -5.56 -37.19 -36.86
CA PRO A 17 -5.28 -35.81 -36.47
C PRO A 17 -5.97 -35.51 -35.13
N ALA A 18 -5.22 -34.96 -34.18
CA ALA A 18 -5.78 -34.42 -32.95
C ALA A 18 -6.66 -33.21 -33.28
N ARG A 19 -7.95 -33.28 -32.92
CA ARG A 19 -8.86 -32.14 -32.94
C ARG A 19 -8.42 -31.19 -31.81
N GLU A 20 -8.03 -29.97 -32.14
CA GLU A 20 -7.81 -28.92 -31.13
C GLU A 20 -9.11 -28.70 -30.36
N LEU A 21 -9.10 -29.00 -29.06
CA LEU A 21 -10.17 -28.65 -28.13
C LEU A 21 -10.10 -27.13 -27.90
N THR A 22 -10.84 -26.35 -28.69
CA THR A 22 -11.13 -24.96 -28.37
C THR A 22 -11.94 -24.92 -27.08
N ALA A 23 -11.36 -24.42 -25.99
CA ALA A 23 -12.08 -24.23 -24.72
C ALA A 23 -13.30 -23.31 -24.95
N GLN A 24 -14.50 -23.80 -24.65
CA GLN A 24 -15.73 -23.01 -24.72
C GLN A 24 -15.73 -21.96 -23.60
N GLY A 25 -16.15 -20.73 -23.92
CA GLY A 25 -16.28 -19.62 -22.96
C GLY A 25 -17.31 -19.89 -21.87
N PRO A 26 -17.22 -19.21 -20.71
CA PRO A 26 -18.16 -19.38 -19.61
C PRO A 26 -19.54 -18.80 -19.95
N GLN A 27 -20.58 -19.27 -19.24
CA GLN A 27 -21.91 -18.63 -19.26
C GLN A 27 -21.82 -17.29 -18.53
N ILE A 28 -22.42 -16.24 -19.10
CA ILE A 28 -22.46 -14.87 -18.56
C ILE A 28 -23.88 -14.31 -18.69
N ASP A 29 -24.25 -13.37 -17.84
CA ASP A 29 -25.49 -12.58 -17.97
C ASP A 29 -25.22 -11.16 -18.51
N ALA A 30 -26.15 -10.23 -18.29
CA ALA A 30 -26.15 -8.93 -18.98
C ALA A 30 -25.14 -7.92 -18.40
N ASP A 31 -24.69 -8.11 -17.16
CA ASP A 31 -23.75 -7.24 -16.45
C ASP A 31 -22.39 -7.90 -16.19
N ASP A 32 -22.11 -8.99 -16.89
CA ASP A 32 -20.87 -9.76 -16.83
C ASP A 32 -19.98 -9.55 -18.08
N ILE A 33 -18.65 -9.62 -17.90
CA ILE A 33 -17.68 -9.80 -19.00
C ILE A 33 -17.04 -11.19 -18.87
N GLY A 34 -17.17 -12.04 -19.90
CA GLY A 34 -16.57 -13.38 -19.91
C GLY A 34 -15.73 -13.67 -21.15
N GLY A 35 -14.76 -14.57 -21.01
CA GLY A 35 -13.90 -14.99 -22.12
C GLY A 35 -12.93 -16.12 -21.78
N VAL A 36 -12.02 -16.39 -22.71
CA VAL A 36 -10.93 -17.39 -22.56
C VAL A 36 -9.60 -16.74 -22.90
N VAL A 37 -8.60 -16.89 -22.03
CA VAL A 37 -7.21 -16.48 -22.30
C VAL A 37 -6.42 -17.67 -22.86
N THR A 38 -5.71 -17.45 -23.97
CA THR A 38 -4.88 -18.46 -24.64
C THR A 38 -3.49 -17.92 -24.95
N GLY A 39 -2.47 -18.75 -24.78
CA GLY A 39 -1.09 -18.52 -25.18
C GLY A 39 -0.62 -19.50 -26.27
N PRO A 40 0.68 -19.48 -26.65
CA PRO A 40 1.21 -20.32 -27.74
C PRO A 40 1.04 -21.83 -27.53
N ASN A 41 0.83 -22.27 -26.28
CA ASN A 41 0.70 -23.67 -25.90
C ASN A 41 -0.74 -24.06 -25.49
N GLY A 42 -1.74 -23.22 -25.74
CA GLY A 42 -3.13 -23.46 -25.39
C GLY A 42 -3.69 -22.50 -24.32
N PRO A 43 -4.80 -22.85 -23.65
CA PRO A 43 -5.41 -21.99 -22.64
C PRO A 43 -4.48 -21.71 -21.46
N GLU A 44 -4.46 -20.45 -21.01
CA GLU A 44 -3.57 -19.98 -19.95
C GLU A 44 -4.33 -19.83 -18.63
N ALA A 45 -4.08 -20.77 -17.73
CA ALA A 45 -4.68 -20.76 -16.39
C ALA A 45 -4.01 -19.74 -15.47
N GLY A 46 -4.74 -19.24 -14.47
CA GLY A 46 -4.23 -18.37 -13.42
C GLY A 46 -3.68 -17.02 -13.89
N VAL A 47 -4.17 -16.54 -15.03
CA VAL A 47 -3.87 -15.21 -15.58
C VAL A 47 -4.84 -14.21 -14.96
N TRP A 48 -4.31 -13.08 -14.48
CA TRP A 48 -5.16 -12.00 -14.00
C TRP A 48 -5.79 -11.33 -15.21
N VAL A 49 -7.11 -11.29 -15.31
CA VAL A 49 -7.85 -10.55 -16.32
C VAL A 49 -8.42 -9.30 -15.66
N ILE A 50 -8.08 -8.15 -16.22
CA ILE A 50 -8.27 -6.84 -15.60
C ILE A 50 -9.18 -6.04 -16.50
N ALA A 51 -10.38 -5.69 -16.02
CA ALA A 51 -11.31 -4.77 -16.67
C ALA A 51 -11.22 -3.40 -15.99
N GLU A 52 -10.90 -2.35 -16.73
CA GLU A 52 -10.72 -0.97 -16.24
C GLU A 52 -11.63 0.00 -16.98
N THR A 53 -12.28 0.93 -16.27
CA THR A 53 -13.08 2.02 -16.86
C THR A 53 -12.83 3.35 -16.17
N THR A 54 -12.92 4.43 -16.95
CA THR A 54 -12.94 5.82 -16.47
C THR A 54 -14.26 6.53 -16.78
N ASP A 55 -15.27 5.82 -17.29
CA ASP A 55 -16.57 6.41 -17.67
C ASP A 55 -17.50 6.64 -16.48
N LEU A 56 -17.13 6.13 -15.30
CA LEU A 56 -17.83 6.33 -14.03
C LEU A 56 -17.26 7.55 -13.29
N PRO A 57 -17.95 8.09 -12.27
CA PRO A 57 -17.42 9.20 -11.46
C PRO A 57 -16.08 8.91 -10.79
N THR A 58 -15.71 7.63 -10.64
CA THR A 58 -14.38 7.17 -10.19
C THR A 58 -13.85 6.10 -11.13
N ARG A 59 -12.54 6.11 -11.37
CA ARG A 59 -11.89 5.01 -12.09
C ARG A 59 -12.12 3.70 -11.33
N LEU A 60 -12.63 2.70 -12.05
CA LEU A 60 -12.95 1.38 -11.52
C LEU A 60 -12.07 0.35 -12.23
N VAL A 61 -11.43 -0.52 -11.45
CA VAL A 61 -10.67 -1.67 -11.96
C VAL A 61 -11.22 -2.94 -11.29
N ARG A 62 -11.66 -3.91 -12.08
CA ARG A 62 -11.99 -5.26 -11.61
C ARG A 62 -10.97 -6.27 -12.11
N ILE A 63 -10.57 -7.19 -11.24
CA ILE A 63 -9.58 -8.21 -11.55
C ILE A 63 -10.13 -9.58 -11.18
N VAL A 64 -10.03 -10.51 -12.13
CA VAL A 64 -10.37 -11.92 -11.94
C VAL A 64 -9.24 -12.82 -12.39
N VAL A 65 -9.25 -14.09 -12.00
CA VAL A 65 -8.19 -15.04 -12.32
C VAL A 65 -8.76 -16.17 -13.18
N THR A 66 -8.09 -16.48 -14.30
CA THR A 66 -8.55 -17.54 -15.21
C THR A 66 -8.47 -18.94 -14.59
N ASP A 67 -9.39 -19.82 -14.97
CA ASP A 67 -9.37 -21.24 -14.58
C ASP A 67 -8.39 -22.10 -15.40
N ASP A 68 -8.32 -23.43 -15.14
CA ASP A 68 -7.43 -24.37 -15.88
C ASP A 68 -7.63 -24.36 -17.38
N GLN A 69 -8.79 -23.92 -17.84
CA GLN A 69 -9.15 -23.85 -19.25
C GLN A 69 -9.04 -22.41 -19.77
N GLY A 70 -8.37 -21.53 -19.03
CA GLY A 70 -8.19 -20.13 -19.38
C GLY A 70 -9.46 -19.28 -19.26
N ARG A 71 -10.57 -19.82 -18.74
CA ARG A 71 -11.86 -19.12 -18.70
C ARG A 71 -11.90 -18.11 -17.55
N TYR A 72 -12.57 -16.98 -17.77
CA TYR A 72 -12.82 -15.97 -16.75
C TYR A 72 -14.21 -15.36 -16.87
N VAL A 73 -14.77 -14.92 -15.75
CA VAL A 73 -15.96 -14.07 -15.67
C VAL A 73 -15.64 -12.91 -14.72
N VAL A 74 -15.84 -11.68 -15.16
CA VAL A 74 -15.82 -10.47 -14.34
C VAL A 74 -17.27 -10.08 -14.07
N PRO A 75 -17.80 -10.34 -12.86
CA PRO A 75 -19.22 -10.17 -12.61
C PRO A 75 -19.60 -8.79 -12.07
N ASP A 76 -20.89 -8.48 -12.17
CA ASP A 76 -21.57 -7.33 -11.56
C ASP A 76 -20.92 -5.99 -11.94
N LEU A 77 -20.72 -5.74 -13.22
CA LEU A 77 -20.12 -4.51 -13.72
C LEU A 77 -21.16 -3.40 -13.94
N PRO A 78 -20.97 -2.19 -13.39
CA PRO A 78 -21.83 -1.08 -13.71
C PRO A 78 -21.74 -0.73 -15.21
N LYS A 79 -22.82 -0.17 -15.76
CA LYS A 79 -22.92 0.17 -17.18
C LYS A 79 -21.92 1.26 -17.58
N ALA A 80 -20.82 0.88 -18.25
CA ALA A 80 -19.72 1.73 -18.71
C ALA A 80 -18.91 1.01 -19.81
N ASN A 81 -17.98 1.69 -20.51
CA ASN A 81 -17.01 1.00 -21.39
C ASN A 81 -15.77 0.57 -20.61
N TYR A 82 -15.21 -0.61 -20.90
CA TYR A 82 -14.07 -1.17 -20.19
C TYR A 82 -12.91 -1.53 -21.14
N SER A 83 -11.67 -1.27 -20.70
CA SER A 83 -10.44 -1.82 -21.30
C SER A 83 -10.05 -3.10 -20.57
N VAL A 84 -9.73 -4.18 -21.30
CA VAL A 84 -9.44 -5.50 -20.71
C VAL A 84 -8.01 -5.97 -21.02
N TRP A 85 -7.23 -6.38 -20.02
CA TRP A 85 -5.81 -6.81 -20.18
C TRP A 85 -5.34 -7.81 -19.10
N VAL A 86 -4.09 -8.32 -19.18
CA VAL A 86 -3.59 -9.43 -18.33
C VAL A 86 -2.24 -9.27 -17.59
N ARG A 87 -2.04 -9.90 -16.40
CA ARG A 87 -0.79 -9.85 -15.57
C ARG A 87 -0.48 -11.14 -14.77
N GLY A 88 0.80 -11.41 -14.44
CA GLY A 88 1.27 -12.48 -13.51
C GLY A 88 2.30 -12.01 -12.45
N TYR A 89 2.42 -12.71 -11.31
CA TYR A 89 3.23 -12.31 -10.12
C TYR A 89 4.04 -13.47 -9.49
N GLY A 90 5.21 -13.17 -8.90
CA GLY A 90 5.94 -14.04 -7.95
C GLY A 90 7.28 -13.45 -7.42
N LEU A 91 7.64 -13.64 -6.13
CA LEU A 91 9.01 -13.44 -5.57
C LEU A 91 9.58 -14.66 -4.79
N VAL A 92 10.92 -14.87 -4.85
CA VAL A 92 11.71 -15.94 -4.18
C VAL A 92 12.55 -15.29 -3.08
N ASP A 93 12.79 -16.05 -2.02
CA ASP A 93 13.82 -15.74 -1.03
C ASP A 93 15.23 -15.68 -1.63
N SER A 94 16.06 -14.76 -1.11
CA SER A 94 17.48 -14.67 -1.46
C SER A 94 18.29 -15.85 -0.92
N PRO A 95 19.44 -16.21 -1.55
CA PRO A 95 20.37 -17.21 -1.01
C PRO A 95 20.83 -16.88 0.42
N LYS A 96 20.94 -17.91 1.27
CA LYS A 96 21.47 -17.79 2.63
C LYS A 96 22.96 -17.40 2.57
N THR A 97 23.36 -16.36 3.30
CA THR A 97 24.78 -15.99 3.47
C THR A 97 25.30 -16.49 4.82
N THR A 98 26.47 -17.12 4.83
CA THR A 98 27.14 -17.56 6.07
C THR A 98 27.72 -16.37 6.84
N ALA A 99 27.47 -16.30 8.15
CA ALA A 99 28.09 -15.35 9.07
C ALA A 99 28.67 -16.10 10.28
N ALA A 100 29.84 -15.67 10.77
CA ALA A 100 30.54 -16.29 11.90
C ALA A 100 30.65 -15.31 13.10
N PRO A 101 30.61 -15.80 14.35
CA PRO A 101 30.90 -14.99 15.54
C PRO A 101 32.29 -14.33 15.45
N GLY A 102 32.41 -13.07 15.87
CA GLY A 102 33.68 -12.32 15.87
C GLY A 102 33.89 -11.33 14.71
N ARG A 103 32.92 -11.17 13.80
CA ARG A 103 32.89 -10.08 12.81
C ARG A 103 32.18 -8.86 13.41
N THR A 104 32.79 -7.68 13.29
CA THR A 104 32.18 -6.40 13.70
C THR A 104 30.97 -6.08 12.82
N THR A 105 29.92 -5.52 13.42
CA THR A 105 28.81 -4.85 12.71
C THR A 105 29.21 -3.42 12.36
N GLY A 106 28.56 -2.81 11.36
CA GLY A 106 28.85 -1.45 10.91
C GLY A 106 29.56 -1.37 9.55
N PRO A 107 29.88 -0.13 9.10
CA PRO A 107 30.44 0.12 7.76
C PRO A 107 31.74 -0.63 7.46
N GLU A 108 32.63 -0.77 8.46
CA GLU A 108 33.90 -1.50 8.35
C GLU A 108 33.76 -3.03 8.50
N GLY A 109 32.54 -3.49 8.77
CA GLY A 109 32.20 -4.88 9.04
C GLY A 109 31.25 -5.49 8.01
N ASN A 110 30.14 -6.07 8.46
CA ASN A 110 29.13 -6.65 7.58
C ASN A 110 28.23 -5.62 6.86
N GLY A 111 28.40 -4.32 7.15
CA GLY A 111 27.64 -3.22 6.58
C GLY A 111 26.22 -3.06 7.13
N ILE A 112 25.81 -3.89 8.11
CA ILE A 112 24.56 -3.76 8.87
C ILE A 112 24.76 -2.74 9.99
N ALA A 113 23.72 -1.99 10.35
CA ALA A 113 23.81 -1.00 11.42
C ALA A 113 24.25 -1.65 12.76
N PRO A 114 25.19 -1.03 13.52
CA PRO A 114 25.73 -1.65 14.74
C PRO A 114 24.72 -1.93 15.84
N ASN A 115 23.59 -1.22 15.86
CA ASN A 115 22.51 -1.41 16.82
C ASN A 115 21.54 -2.54 16.41
N MET A 116 21.77 -3.21 15.28
CA MET A 116 20.98 -4.34 14.81
C MET A 116 21.61 -5.64 15.34
N ASN A 117 21.01 -6.20 16.38
CA ASN A 117 21.53 -7.38 17.07
C ASN A 117 20.98 -8.67 16.47
N HIS A 118 19.80 -8.61 15.84
CA HIS A 118 19.12 -9.78 15.27
C HIS A 118 18.58 -9.55 13.86
N GLN A 119 18.62 -10.60 13.03
CA GLN A 119 18.00 -10.58 11.70
C GLN A 119 16.50 -10.23 11.76
N ALA A 120 15.81 -10.65 12.82
CA ALA A 120 14.40 -10.34 13.03
C ALA A 120 14.14 -8.82 13.17
N GLU A 121 15.07 -8.06 13.76
CA GLU A 121 14.97 -6.60 13.87
C GLU A 121 15.10 -5.95 12.49
N TRP A 122 16.04 -6.45 11.67
CA TRP A 122 16.23 -5.98 10.30
C TRP A 122 14.98 -6.24 9.45
N LEU A 123 14.43 -7.46 9.55
CA LEU A 123 13.19 -7.83 8.86
C LEU A 123 11.99 -7.03 9.35
N ARG A 124 11.87 -6.76 10.66
CA ARG A 124 10.81 -5.91 11.22
C ARG A 124 10.88 -4.49 10.66
N LEU A 125 12.07 -3.90 10.63
CA LEU A 125 12.30 -2.57 10.07
C LEU A 125 11.96 -2.53 8.58
N LEU A 126 12.38 -3.55 7.81
CA LEU A 126 12.01 -3.65 6.40
C LEU A 126 10.49 -3.76 6.23
N LYS A 127 9.83 -4.66 6.98
CA LYS A 127 8.44 -5.06 6.76
C LYS A 127 7.40 -4.05 7.26
N SER A 128 7.57 -3.59 8.50
CA SER A 128 6.52 -2.85 9.21
C SER A 128 7.02 -1.54 9.81
N GLY A 129 8.29 -1.18 9.58
CA GLY A 129 8.89 0.01 10.17
C GLY A 129 9.48 1.02 9.18
N ASN A 130 9.48 0.73 7.88
CA ASN A 130 10.12 1.59 6.88
C ASN A 130 9.61 1.33 5.47
N CYS A 131 10.15 0.35 4.74
CA CYS A 131 9.95 0.26 3.30
C CYS A 131 8.62 -0.37 2.92
N THR A 132 8.32 -1.59 3.40
CA THR A 132 7.14 -2.32 2.88
C THR A 132 5.82 -1.91 3.53
N ALA A 133 5.87 -0.98 4.49
CA ALA A 133 4.68 -0.31 4.98
C ALA A 133 4.07 0.59 3.88
N CYS A 134 4.92 1.23 3.06
CA CYS A 134 4.48 2.13 1.98
C CYS A 134 4.66 1.52 0.58
N HIS A 135 5.61 0.59 0.41
CA HIS A 135 6.00 0.05 -0.89
C HIS A 135 5.79 -1.45 -0.96
N GLN A 136 4.91 -1.89 -1.85
CA GLN A 136 4.83 -3.30 -2.19
C GLN A 136 6.14 -3.78 -2.84
N LEU A 137 6.76 -4.79 -2.25
CA LEU A 137 7.87 -5.51 -2.88
C LEU A 137 7.37 -6.28 -4.11
N GLY A 138 8.06 -6.13 -5.23
CA GLY A 138 7.72 -6.78 -6.50
C GLY A 138 6.76 -5.99 -7.39
N ALA A 139 6.28 -4.83 -6.95
CA ALA A 139 5.64 -3.87 -7.85
C ALA A 139 6.65 -3.37 -8.90
N LYS A 140 6.16 -2.89 -10.06
CA LYS A 140 7.03 -2.45 -11.17
C LYS A 140 8.12 -1.46 -10.71
N ALA A 141 7.72 -0.45 -9.93
CA ALA A 141 8.65 0.57 -9.44
C ALA A 141 9.71 0.04 -8.46
N THR A 142 9.46 -1.07 -7.78
CA THR A 142 10.44 -1.68 -6.87
C THR A 142 11.33 -2.68 -7.60
N ARG A 143 10.78 -3.50 -8.51
CA ARG A 143 11.51 -4.58 -9.22
C ARG A 143 12.45 -4.12 -10.34
N GLU A 144 12.17 -2.98 -10.97
CA GLU A 144 12.96 -2.39 -12.07
C GLU A 144 13.51 -1.02 -11.62
N ILE A 145 14.52 -0.46 -12.31
CA ILE A 145 14.95 0.94 -12.17
C ILE A 145 14.11 1.83 -13.11
N PRO A 146 13.24 2.73 -12.60
CA PRO A 146 12.48 3.64 -13.46
C PRO A 146 13.39 4.54 -14.30
N GLU A 147 13.08 4.68 -15.59
CA GLU A 147 13.82 5.55 -16.53
C GLU A 147 13.90 7.00 -16.03
N GLY A 148 12.85 7.50 -15.39
CA GLY A 148 12.80 8.85 -14.81
C GLY A 148 13.83 9.12 -13.70
N LEU A 149 14.54 8.11 -13.20
CA LEU A 149 15.68 8.32 -12.29
C LEU A 149 16.95 8.74 -13.03
N GLY A 150 17.05 8.47 -14.34
CA GLY A 150 18.25 8.66 -15.15
C GLY A 150 19.11 7.39 -15.29
N HIS A 151 20.30 7.57 -15.85
CA HIS A 151 21.27 6.49 -16.08
C HIS A 151 22.36 6.48 -15.01
N PHE A 152 22.78 5.27 -14.62
CA PHE A 152 23.78 5.04 -13.57
C PHE A 152 24.73 3.92 -13.98
N ASP A 153 25.96 3.99 -13.48
CA ASP A 153 26.99 2.98 -13.77
C ASP A 153 26.63 1.58 -13.24
N ASN A 154 25.79 1.52 -12.20
CA ASN A 154 25.32 0.26 -11.60
C ASN A 154 24.03 0.47 -10.79
N SER A 155 23.36 -0.64 -10.49
CA SER A 155 22.09 -0.65 -9.74
C SER A 155 22.23 -0.20 -8.30
N VAL A 156 23.42 -0.30 -7.68
CA VAL A 156 23.67 0.24 -6.33
C VAL A 156 23.54 1.76 -6.32
N ALA A 157 24.15 2.44 -7.29
CA ALA A 157 24.04 3.90 -7.45
C ALA A 157 22.60 4.32 -7.81
N ALA A 158 21.93 3.55 -8.68
CA ALA A 158 20.53 3.80 -9.02
C ALA A 158 19.60 3.68 -7.81
N TRP A 159 19.79 2.64 -6.99
CA TRP A 159 19.06 2.49 -5.73
C TRP A 159 19.35 3.62 -4.76
N ASP A 160 20.62 4.06 -4.66
CA ASP A 160 21.02 5.17 -3.78
C ASP A 160 20.36 6.49 -4.17
N ARG A 161 20.21 6.75 -5.46
CA ARG A 161 19.48 7.92 -5.98
C ARG A 161 17.97 7.79 -5.81
N ARG A 162 17.41 6.57 -5.94
CA ARG A 162 15.96 6.32 -5.78
C ARG A 162 15.45 6.76 -4.42
N ILE A 163 16.07 6.31 -3.33
CA ILE A 163 15.56 6.59 -1.97
C ILE A 163 15.74 8.05 -1.53
N GLN A 164 16.40 8.88 -2.34
CA GLN A 164 16.55 10.31 -2.10
C GLN A 164 15.44 11.14 -2.78
N SER A 165 14.55 10.49 -3.53
CA SER A 165 13.58 11.17 -4.39
C SER A 165 12.44 11.84 -3.61
N GLY A 166 12.14 13.09 -3.98
CA GLY A 166 10.98 13.83 -3.52
C GLY A 166 11.03 14.24 -2.04
N GLN A 167 9.92 14.76 -1.55
CA GLN A 167 9.79 15.24 -0.16
C GLN A 167 9.96 14.10 0.89
N ALA A 168 9.66 12.85 0.51
CA ALA A 168 9.88 11.68 1.36
C ALA A 168 11.36 11.22 1.41
N GLY A 169 12.21 11.70 0.50
CA GLY A 169 13.57 11.19 0.30
C GLY A 169 14.47 11.25 1.53
N GLY A 170 14.31 12.28 2.36
CA GLY A 170 15.05 12.41 3.62
C GLY A 170 14.69 11.30 4.60
N GLY A 171 13.38 11.02 4.76
CA GLY A 171 12.87 9.95 5.62
C GLY A 171 13.28 8.57 5.12
N MET A 172 13.11 8.30 3.82
CA MET A 172 13.52 7.05 3.20
C MET A 172 15.03 6.79 3.36
N SER A 173 15.87 7.83 3.16
CA SER A 173 17.32 7.73 3.35
C SER A 173 17.71 7.46 4.81
N GLY A 174 17.05 8.11 5.76
CA GLY A 174 17.23 7.85 7.20
C GLY A 174 16.86 6.41 7.57
N GLY A 175 15.73 5.92 7.07
CA GLY A 175 15.30 4.55 7.24
C GLY A 175 16.29 3.52 6.68
N LEU A 176 16.86 3.80 5.51
CA LEU A 176 17.89 2.96 4.91
C LEU A 176 19.19 2.93 5.75
N ASN A 177 19.55 4.07 6.36
CA ASN A 177 20.70 4.14 7.26
C ASN A 177 20.51 3.22 8.48
N MET A 178 19.30 3.14 9.04
CA MET A 178 18.98 2.23 10.16
C MET A 178 19.14 0.75 9.80
N LEU A 179 19.01 0.39 8.51
CA LEU A 179 19.23 -0.99 8.04
C LEU A 179 20.71 -1.33 7.82
N GLY A 180 21.58 -0.32 7.79
CA GLY A 180 22.94 -0.43 7.27
C GLY A 180 22.98 -0.17 5.76
N ARG A 181 23.12 1.11 5.40
CA ARG A 181 22.91 1.63 4.04
C ARG A 181 23.62 0.82 2.96
N GLN A 182 24.94 0.66 3.06
CA GLN A 182 25.71 0.00 2.02
C GLN A 182 25.30 -1.45 1.80
N ARG A 183 25.00 -2.19 2.89
CA ARG A 183 24.56 -3.57 2.79
C ARG A 183 23.15 -3.65 2.19
N ALA A 184 22.24 -2.80 2.65
CA ALA A 184 20.88 -2.74 2.14
C ALA A 184 20.84 -2.40 0.64
N LEU A 185 21.58 -1.38 0.20
CA LEU A 185 21.67 -1.01 -1.23
C LEU A 185 22.19 -2.17 -2.09
N ARG A 186 23.25 -2.85 -1.66
CA ARG A 186 23.76 -4.02 -2.39
C ARG A 186 22.73 -5.15 -2.46
N MET A 187 21.99 -5.41 -1.38
CA MET A 187 20.93 -6.43 -1.37
C MET A 187 19.79 -6.08 -2.31
N PHE A 188 19.33 -4.82 -2.34
CA PHE A 188 18.27 -4.40 -3.23
C PHE A 188 18.72 -4.33 -4.69
N ALA A 189 19.94 -3.88 -4.95
CA ALA A 189 20.53 -3.88 -6.29
C ALA A 189 20.67 -5.30 -6.83
N ASP A 190 21.25 -6.22 -6.06
CA ASP A 190 21.37 -7.64 -6.42
C ASP A 190 19.99 -8.27 -6.71
N TRP A 191 19.00 -8.00 -5.85
CA TRP A 191 17.63 -8.46 -6.08
C TRP A 191 17.03 -7.90 -7.38
N THR A 192 17.17 -6.60 -7.65
CA THR A 192 16.71 -5.97 -8.90
C THR A 192 17.41 -6.57 -10.12
N ASP A 193 18.74 -6.72 -10.08
CA ASP A 193 19.54 -7.21 -11.19
C ASP A 193 19.18 -8.67 -11.54
N ARG A 194 18.94 -9.52 -10.52
CA ARG A 194 18.48 -10.89 -10.73
C ARG A 194 17.10 -10.94 -11.39
N VAL A 195 16.15 -10.10 -10.96
CA VAL A 195 14.83 -10.03 -11.58
C VAL A 195 14.92 -9.55 -13.03
N VAL A 196 15.74 -8.54 -13.32
CA VAL A 196 15.99 -8.04 -14.68
C VAL A 196 16.64 -9.11 -15.56
N ALA A 197 17.49 -9.96 -15.00
CA ALA A 197 18.09 -11.12 -15.67
C ALA A 197 17.11 -12.31 -15.86
N GLY A 198 15.87 -12.19 -15.37
CA GLY A 198 14.83 -13.21 -15.53
C GLY A 198 14.69 -14.17 -14.34
N GLU A 199 15.35 -13.92 -13.21
CA GLU A 199 15.10 -14.68 -11.98
C GLU A 199 13.70 -14.38 -11.45
N VAL A 200 12.83 -15.37 -11.57
CA VAL A 200 11.48 -15.38 -11.01
C VAL A 200 11.29 -16.65 -10.19
N PRO A 201 10.33 -16.69 -9.26
CA PRO A 201 10.09 -17.88 -8.47
C PRO A 201 9.59 -19.03 -9.27
N PRO A 202 9.74 -20.25 -8.70
CA PRO A 202 8.83 -21.32 -9.01
C PRO A 202 7.41 -20.78 -8.87
N ALA A 203 6.67 -20.75 -9.98
CA ALA A 203 5.27 -20.38 -9.94
C ALA A 203 4.58 -21.31 -8.93
N PRO A 204 3.89 -20.78 -7.90
CA PRO A 204 3.15 -21.64 -6.98
C PRO A 204 2.09 -22.44 -7.77
N PRO A 205 1.68 -23.62 -7.29
CA PRO A 205 0.56 -24.33 -7.87
C PRO A 205 -0.63 -23.38 -8.01
N ARG A 206 -1.16 -23.26 -9.23
CA ARG A 206 -2.30 -22.38 -9.47
C ARG A 206 -3.50 -22.91 -8.67
N PRO A 207 -4.31 -22.04 -8.04
CA PRO A 207 -5.53 -22.46 -7.34
C PRO A 207 -6.37 -23.38 -8.23
N GLN A 208 -7.00 -24.40 -7.65
CA GLN A 208 -7.82 -25.39 -8.36
C GLN A 208 -9.26 -25.33 -7.82
N GLY A 209 -10.27 -25.49 -8.68
CA GLY A 209 -11.68 -25.42 -8.26
C GLY A 209 -12.15 -24.01 -7.86
N ILE A 210 -13.01 -23.91 -6.83
CA ILE A 210 -13.70 -22.67 -6.44
C ILE A 210 -12.75 -21.55 -5.97
N GLU A 211 -11.54 -21.91 -5.53
CA GLU A 211 -10.49 -21.01 -5.04
C GLU A 211 -9.94 -20.06 -6.13
N ARG A 212 -10.36 -20.24 -7.39
CA ARG A 212 -10.03 -19.38 -8.54
C ARG A 212 -10.92 -18.16 -8.67
N ASN A 213 -12.12 -18.21 -8.10
CA ASN A 213 -13.12 -17.18 -8.26
C ASN A 213 -12.85 -16.04 -7.27
N VAL A 214 -11.79 -15.29 -7.53
CA VAL A 214 -11.52 -14.03 -6.82
C VAL A 214 -11.92 -12.90 -7.74
N VAL A 215 -12.88 -12.09 -7.30
CA VAL A 215 -13.24 -10.82 -7.95
C VAL A 215 -12.72 -9.70 -7.07
N MET A 216 -11.68 -9.02 -7.53
CA MET A 216 -11.19 -7.81 -6.87
C MET A 216 -11.85 -6.61 -7.50
N THR A 217 -12.43 -5.73 -6.71
CA THR A 217 -12.92 -4.43 -7.16
C THR A 217 -12.05 -3.35 -6.53
N LEU A 218 -11.50 -2.48 -7.37
CA LEU A 218 -10.59 -1.42 -6.98
C LEU A 218 -11.15 -0.10 -7.49
N TRP A 219 -11.20 0.89 -6.61
CA TRP A 219 -11.54 2.26 -6.95
C TRP A 219 -10.31 3.13 -6.81
N ASP A 220 -10.12 4.04 -7.74
CA ASP A 220 -9.24 5.19 -7.55
C ASP A 220 -10.10 6.37 -7.08
N TRP A 221 -9.90 6.78 -5.83
CA TRP A 221 -10.83 7.67 -5.11
C TRP A 221 -10.11 8.77 -4.33
N ALA A 222 -8.91 9.11 -4.80
CA ALA A 222 -8.13 10.30 -4.43
C ALA A 222 -7.40 10.81 -5.68
N ASP A 223 -6.48 11.76 -5.52
CA ASP A 223 -5.72 12.33 -6.65
C ASP A 223 -4.37 11.62 -6.87
N PRO A 224 -3.79 11.67 -8.08
CA PRO A 224 -2.48 11.06 -8.37
C PRO A 224 -1.29 11.57 -7.52
N GLN A 225 -1.44 12.75 -6.92
CA GLN A 225 -0.45 13.37 -6.04
C GLN A 225 -0.73 13.09 -4.55
N ALA A 226 -1.91 12.54 -4.23
CA ALA A 226 -2.34 12.25 -2.87
C ALA A 226 -1.68 10.98 -2.33
N TYR A 227 -1.29 11.02 -1.07
CA TYR A 227 -0.82 9.87 -0.30
C TYR A 227 -1.94 9.42 0.63
N LEU A 228 -2.81 8.54 0.13
CA LEU A 228 -3.84 7.89 0.94
C LEU A 228 -3.16 6.95 1.96
N HIS A 229 -3.27 7.30 3.24
CA HIS A 229 -2.56 6.61 4.32
C HIS A 229 -3.46 5.62 5.08
N ASP A 230 -4.62 6.09 5.54
CA ASP A 230 -5.59 5.28 6.29
C ASP A 230 -7.00 5.49 5.75
N LEU A 231 -7.90 4.57 6.10
CA LEU A 231 -9.33 4.70 5.87
C LEU A 231 -10.15 4.06 6.99
N ALA A 232 -11.41 4.47 7.09
CA ALA A 232 -12.41 3.86 7.96
C ALA A 232 -13.69 3.57 7.17
N SER A 233 -14.28 2.41 7.45
CA SER A 233 -15.52 1.95 6.81
C SER A 233 -16.72 1.91 7.75
N THR A 234 -16.51 1.80 9.06
CA THR A 234 -17.57 1.75 10.09
C THR A 234 -16.95 1.77 11.48
N ASP A 235 -17.76 1.88 12.53
CA ASP A 235 -17.34 1.59 13.89
C ASP A 235 -16.99 0.10 13.99
N ARG A 236 -15.77 -0.21 14.44
CA ARG A 236 -15.27 -1.58 14.55
C ARG A 236 -16.01 -2.39 15.61
N ARG A 237 -16.61 -1.72 16.60
CA ARG A 237 -17.38 -2.34 17.69
C ARG A 237 -18.79 -2.71 17.23
N ASN A 238 -19.33 -1.98 16.25
CA ASN A 238 -20.61 -2.27 15.62
C ASN A 238 -20.58 -1.95 14.12
N PRO A 239 -20.25 -2.94 13.27
CA PRO A 239 -20.14 -2.74 11.82
C PRO A 239 -21.43 -2.31 11.11
N THR A 240 -22.58 -2.39 11.77
CA THR A 240 -23.87 -1.99 11.18
C THR A 240 -24.09 -0.48 11.16
N VAL A 241 -23.29 0.30 11.91
CA VAL A 241 -23.39 1.77 12.00
C VAL A 241 -23.25 2.44 10.63
N ASN A 242 -22.41 1.89 9.75
CA ASN A 242 -22.19 2.39 8.40
C ASN A 242 -22.28 1.28 7.35
N ALA A 243 -23.20 0.33 7.53
CA ALA A 243 -23.40 -0.77 6.58
C ALA A 243 -23.72 -0.21 5.17
N ASN A 244 -22.96 -0.63 4.16
CA ASN A 244 -23.05 -0.15 2.77
C ASN A 244 -22.89 1.38 2.62
N GLY A 245 -22.36 2.05 3.66
CA GLY A 245 -22.16 3.49 3.67
C GLY A 245 -20.83 3.90 3.06
N PRO A 246 -20.57 5.21 2.97
CA PRO A 246 -19.33 5.73 2.43
C PRO A 246 -18.12 5.38 3.31
N LEU A 247 -16.99 5.12 2.66
CA LEU A 247 -15.69 4.98 3.30
C LEU A 247 -15.02 6.35 3.35
N TYR A 248 -14.24 6.60 4.40
CA TYR A 248 -13.56 7.87 4.62
C TYR A 248 -12.06 7.63 4.74
N GLY A 249 -11.29 8.17 3.80
CA GLY A 249 -9.83 8.07 3.76
C GLY A 249 -9.15 9.35 4.24
N VAL A 250 -7.88 9.27 4.62
CA VAL A 250 -7.08 10.46 4.98
C VAL A 250 -5.76 10.49 4.21
N LEU A 251 -5.36 11.70 3.84
CA LEU A 251 -4.25 11.96 2.94
C LEU A 251 -3.04 12.51 3.70
N GLU A 252 -2.42 11.66 4.53
CA GLU A 252 -1.32 12.06 5.39
C GLU A 252 -0.25 12.83 4.61
N ALA A 253 0.24 13.95 5.16
CA ALA A 253 1.24 14.86 4.59
C ALA A 253 0.88 15.52 3.24
N SER A 254 -0.02 14.95 2.45
CA SER A 254 -0.12 15.23 1.02
C SER A 254 -1.15 16.30 0.69
N ALA A 255 -2.41 16.15 1.13
CA ALA A 255 -3.49 17.10 0.82
C ALA A 255 -4.46 17.36 1.99
N ASP A 256 -5.14 18.50 1.96
CA ASP A 256 -6.10 18.93 2.99
C ASP A 256 -7.56 18.68 2.57
N TYR A 257 -7.86 17.43 2.23
CA TYR A 257 -9.23 16.94 2.11
C TYR A 257 -9.31 15.46 2.54
N MET A 258 -10.50 15.04 2.95
CA MET A 258 -10.82 13.66 3.28
C MET A 258 -11.53 13.05 2.06
N PRO A 259 -10.90 12.14 1.29
CA PRO A 259 -11.58 11.41 0.22
C PRO A 259 -12.69 10.54 0.81
N VAL A 260 -13.81 10.51 0.09
CA VAL A 260 -14.99 9.71 0.45
C VAL A 260 -15.34 8.82 -0.73
N LEU A 261 -15.46 7.51 -0.51
CA LEU A 261 -15.89 6.54 -1.54
C LEU A 261 -17.23 5.96 -1.13
N ASP A 262 -18.22 6.09 -2.01
CA ASP A 262 -19.44 5.29 -1.96
C ASP A 262 -19.24 4.05 -2.85
N PRO A 263 -18.99 2.87 -2.26
CA PRO A 263 -18.70 1.66 -3.03
C PRO A 263 -19.96 1.08 -3.69
N VAL A 264 -21.16 1.44 -3.22
CA VAL A 264 -22.44 1.00 -3.79
C VAL A 264 -22.79 1.83 -5.02
N ARG A 265 -22.52 3.14 -4.96
CA ARG A 265 -22.79 4.07 -6.07
C ARG A 265 -21.62 4.23 -7.04
N HIS A 266 -20.46 3.63 -6.75
CA HIS A 266 -19.22 3.79 -7.52
C HIS A 266 -18.87 5.27 -7.75
N SER A 267 -18.94 6.07 -6.68
CA SER A 267 -18.68 7.51 -6.73
C SER A 267 -17.76 7.94 -5.61
N ALA A 268 -16.90 8.92 -5.87
CA ALA A 268 -16.11 9.58 -4.86
C ALA A 268 -16.48 11.05 -4.72
N SER A 269 -16.27 11.57 -3.51
CA SER A 269 -16.35 12.98 -3.18
C SER A 269 -15.24 13.35 -2.21
N GLN A 270 -15.19 14.62 -1.83
CA GLN A 270 -14.17 15.14 -0.93
C GLN A 270 -14.83 15.99 0.15
N VAL A 271 -14.38 15.83 1.39
CA VAL A 271 -14.70 16.75 2.48
C VAL A 271 -13.47 17.63 2.72
N PRO A 272 -13.55 18.95 2.49
CA PRO A 272 -12.43 19.85 2.77
C PRO A 272 -11.99 19.76 4.22
N LEU A 273 -10.69 19.61 4.45
CA LEU A 273 -10.11 19.65 5.78
C LEU A 273 -9.47 21.02 6.01
N THR A 274 -9.63 21.55 7.21
CA THR A 274 -9.15 22.88 7.55
C THR A 274 -8.33 22.86 8.82
N VAL A 275 -7.56 23.91 9.07
CA VAL A 275 -6.90 24.14 10.37
C VAL A 275 -7.65 25.26 11.10
N ARG A 276 -7.61 25.27 12.43
CA ARG A 276 -8.19 26.35 13.23
C ARG A 276 -7.35 27.62 13.16
N ASP A 277 -6.02 27.48 13.18
CA ASP A 277 -5.08 28.60 13.08
C ASP A 277 -4.40 28.63 11.71
N PRO A 278 -4.57 29.71 10.91
CA PRO A 278 -4.02 29.81 9.56
C PRO A 278 -2.48 29.85 9.52
N ASN A 279 -1.81 30.13 10.66
CA ASN A 279 -0.34 30.09 10.78
C ASN A 279 0.22 28.67 10.84
N THR A 280 -0.64 27.65 10.88
CA THR A 280 -0.22 26.25 10.78
C THR A 280 0.51 26.02 9.46
N ARG A 281 1.73 25.47 9.56
CA ARG A 281 2.58 25.19 8.41
C ARG A 281 2.29 23.79 7.85
N PRO A 282 2.57 23.54 6.56
CA PRO A 282 2.52 22.19 6.01
C PRO A 282 3.36 21.20 6.83
N ALA A 283 2.88 19.97 6.93
CA ALA A 283 3.55 18.90 7.68
C ALA A 283 4.90 18.52 7.07
N THR A 284 5.00 18.61 5.75
CA THR A 284 6.23 18.34 5.03
C THR A 284 6.79 19.65 4.50
N GLY A 285 8.08 19.87 4.75
CA GLY A 285 8.78 21.01 4.19
C GLY A 285 8.91 20.92 2.66
N PRO A 286 9.23 22.03 1.98
CA PRO A 286 9.44 22.04 0.53
C PRO A 286 10.78 21.41 0.09
N ALA A 287 11.69 21.15 1.04
CA ALA A 287 13.01 20.62 0.74
C ALA A 287 12.94 19.15 0.28
N MET A 288 13.63 18.85 -0.81
CA MET A 288 13.78 17.49 -1.35
C MET A 288 15.28 17.20 -1.54
N PRO A 289 15.81 16.06 -1.06
CA PRO A 289 17.22 15.73 -1.29
C PRO A 289 17.55 15.59 -2.77
N GLN A 290 16.60 15.05 -3.54
CA GLN A 290 16.67 14.92 -4.98
C GLN A 290 15.27 15.05 -5.61
N PRO A 291 15.15 15.48 -6.88
CA PRO A 291 13.88 15.57 -7.59
C PRO A 291 13.15 14.22 -7.64
N SER A 292 11.81 14.29 -7.65
CA SER A 292 10.94 13.16 -7.93
C SER A 292 11.13 12.68 -9.38
N PRO A 293 11.22 11.36 -9.63
CA PRO A 293 11.26 10.82 -10.99
C PRO A 293 9.94 10.98 -11.77
N TYR A 294 8.87 11.43 -11.10
CA TYR A 294 7.55 11.61 -11.71
C TYR A 294 7.13 13.09 -11.79
N TRP A 295 7.51 13.89 -10.79
CA TRP A 295 7.03 15.27 -10.61
C TRP A 295 8.17 16.30 -10.56
N GLY A 296 9.42 15.87 -10.78
CA GLY A 296 10.59 16.76 -10.72
C GLY A 296 10.70 17.45 -9.36
N ASP A 297 10.86 18.77 -9.39
CA ASP A 297 11.00 19.64 -8.21
C ASP A 297 9.67 20.19 -7.68
N GLU A 298 8.53 19.75 -8.22
CA GLU A 298 7.21 20.21 -7.77
C GLU A 298 6.91 19.75 -6.33
N VAL A 299 6.56 20.70 -5.46
CA VAL A 299 6.15 20.44 -4.06
C VAL A 299 4.68 20.02 -4.04
N ILE A 300 4.44 18.71 -4.08
CA ILE A 300 3.10 18.12 -4.15
C ILE A 300 2.49 17.77 -2.78
N TRP A 301 3.32 17.59 -1.75
CA TRP A 301 2.84 17.34 -0.39
C TRP A 301 2.72 18.66 0.36
N THR A 302 1.48 19.12 0.50
CA THR A 302 1.14 20.48 0.94
C THR A 302 0.24 20.53 2.16
N SER A 303 -0.16 19.38 2.70
CA SER A 303 -1.14 19.29 3.79
C SER A 303 -0.69 20.03 5.06
N LYS A 304 -1.53 20.93 5.56
CA LYS A 304 -1.40 21.58 6.87
C LYS A 304 -2.17 20.82 7.95
N ASN A 305 -3.35 20.28 7.59
CA ASN A 305 -4.19 19.52 8.50
C ASN A 305 -3.51 18.20 8.90
N ASN A 306 -2.76 17.60 7.97
CA ASN A 306 -1.97 16.40 8.18
C ASN A 306 -2.77 15.26 8.82
N ALA A 307 -3.93 14.99 8.23
CA ALA A 307 -4.90 14.05 8.73
C ALA A 307 -4.36 12.62 8.79
N HIS A 308 -4.75 11.88 9.81
CA HIS A 308 -4.29 10.52 10.07
C HIS A 308 -5.38 9.71 10.78
N ASN A 309 -5.40 8.39 10.54
CA ASN A 309 -6.21 7.40 11.25
C ASN A 309 -7.67 7.82 11.51
N PRO A 310 -8.53 7.88 10.48
CA PRO A 310 -9.94 8.10 10.69
C PRO A 310 -10.55 6.92 11.47
N MET A 311 -11.55 7.18 12.31
CA MET A 311 -12.30 6.19 13.06
C MET A 311 -13.75 6.62 13.19
N PHE A 312 -14.69 5.69 13.02
CA PHE A 312 -16.08 5.96 13.34
C PHE A 312 -16.34 5.79 14.84
N ASP A 313 -17.23 6.62 15.37
CA ASP A 313 -17.87 6.37 16.66
C ASP A 313 -19.23 5.68 16.51
N GLU A 314 -19.88 5.41 17.64
CA GLU A 314 -21.15 4.67 17.71
C GLU A 314 -22.32 5.40 17.03
N ARG A 315 -22.16 6.70 16.73
CA ARG A 315 -23.21 7.56 16.15
C ARG A 315 -23.05 7.75 14.64
N GLY A 316 -21.99 7.18 14.06
CA GLY A 316 -21.65 7.35 12.66
C GLY A 316 -20.83 8.62 12.37
N ARG A 317 -20.21 9.24 13.38
CA ARG A 317 -19.33 10.40 13.17
C ARG A 317 -17.91 9.92 12.93
N VAL A 318 -17.17 10.63 12.08
CA VAL A 318 -15.80 10.31 11.69
C VAL A 318 -14.82 11.16 12.49
N TRP A 319 -14.10 10.54 13.40
CA TRP A 319 -13.01 11.14 14.17
C TRP A 319 -11.70 10.96 13.44
N ILE A 320 -10.84 11.98 13.49
CA ILE A 320 -9.61 12.05 12.69
C ILE A 320 -8.52 12.64 13.58
N THR A 321 -7.34 12.03 13.59
CA THR A 321 -6.14 12.70 14.11
C THR A 321 -5.79 13.81 13.13
N SER A 322 -5.69 15.05 13.61
CA SER A 322 -5.58 16.24 12.76
C SER A 322 -4.78 17.34 13.44
N THR A 323 -3.81 17.93 12.75
CA THR A 323 -3.22 19.21 13.16
C THR A 323 -4.27 20.30 13.04
N VAL A 324 -4.55 21.00 14.13
CA VAL A 324 -5.52 22.10 14.14
C VAL A 324 -4.86 23.47 14.36
N ARG A 325 -3.62 23.53 14.84
CA ARG A 325 -2.89 24.76 15.16
C ARG A 325 -1.36 24.54 15.18
N PRO A 326 -0.54 25.61 15.25
CA PRO A 326 0.89 25.51 15.54
C PRO A 326 1.19 24.74 16.84
N PRO A 327 2.40 24.16 16.95
CA PRO A 327 2.68 23.17 17.98
C PRO A 327 2.76 23.73 19.40
N GLU A 328 2.99 25.03 19.58
CA GLU A 328 3.06 25.64 20.91
C GLU A 328 1.70 25.54 21.61
N ASN A 329 1.66 24.90 22.77
CA ASN A 329 0.42 24.77 23.51
C ASN A 329 -0.05 26.11 24.11
N PRO A 330 -1.35 26.26 24.35
CA PRO A 330 -1.86 27.37 25.15
C PRO A 330 -1.40 27.24 26.61
N ASP A 331 -1.38 28.35 27.33
CA ASP A 331 -0.77 28.41 28.67
C ASP A 331 -1.47 27.51 29.69
N PHE A 332 -2.76 27.20 29.51
CA PHE A 332 -3.47 26.29 30.40
C PHE A 332 -2.98 24.83 30.31
N CYS A 333 -2.23 24.45 29.27
CA CYS A 333 -1.61 23.12 29.16
C CYS A 333 -0.20 23.07 29.78
N LYS A 334 0.38 24.23 30.11
CA LYS A 334 1.78 24.38 30.51
C LYS A 334 1.95 24.40 32.03
N GLN A 335 3.20 24.26 32.44
CA GLN A 335 3.60 24.40 33.84
C GLN A 335 3.18 25.77 34.39
N GLY A 336 2.66 25.79 35.62
CA GLY A 336 2.12 26.99 36.26
C GLY A 336 0.62 27.19 36.05
N SER A 337 -0.03 26.39 35.20
CA SER A 337 -1.49 26.35 35.13
C SER A 337 -2.11 25.61 36.32
N SER A 338 -3.34 25.99 36.67
CA SER A 338 -4.20 25.26 37.61
C SER A 338 -4.98 24.10 36.97
N HIS A 339 -4.83 23.86 35.66
CA HIS A 339 -5.49 22.75 34.99
C HIS A 339 -4.99 21.40 35.54
N PRO A 340 -5.87 20.45 35.92
CA PRO A 340 -5.47 19.19 36.57
C PRO A 340 -4.40 18.42 35.80
N SER A 341 -4.55 18.27 34.48
CA SER A 341 -3.56 17.60 33.64
C SER A 341 -2.21 18.33 33.59
N ALA A 342 -2.20 19.67 33.65
CA ALA A 342 -0.98 20.46 33.63
C ALA A 342 -0.24 20.45 34.98
N LEU A 343 -0.97 20.26 36.08
CA LEU A 343 -0.37 20.02 37.40
C LEU A 343 0.33 18.66 37.49
N LEU A 344 -0.24 17.63 36.85
CA LEU A 344 0.32 16.28 36.85
C LEU A 344 1.44 16.11 35.82
N PHE A 345 1.22 16.58 34.59
CA PHE A 345 2.13 16.40 33.47
C PHE A 345 1.99 17.57 32.47
N PRO A 346 2.65 18.71 32.71
CA PRO A 346 2.56 19.85 31.81
C PRO A 346 3.24 19.53 30.47
N VAL A 347 2.54 19.85 29.37
CA VAL A 347 3.04 19.61 28.02
C VAL A 347 3.20 20.95 27.32
N ALA A 348 4.43 21.29 26.93
CA ALA A 348 4.71 22.57 26.28
C ALA A 348 4.24 22.63 24.82
N ARG A 349 4.23 21.48 24.12
CA ARG A 349 3.96 21.40 22.69
C ARG A 349 3.15 20.16 22.33
N ALA A 350 2.26 20.28 21.34
CA ALA A 350 1.52 19.17 20.77
C ALA A 350 1.44 19.33 19.25
N GLY A 351 1.64 18.25 18.49
CA GLY A 351 1.66 18.27 17.02
C GLY A 351 0.26 18.09 16.43
N ARG A 352 -0.12 16.82 16.23
CA ARG A 352 -1.48 16.47 15.81
C ARG A 352 -2.43 16.43 17.01
N HIS A 353 -3.66 16.86 16.78
CA HIS A 353 -4.79 16.89 17.70
C HIS A 353 -5.95 16.06 17.12
N LEU A 354 -7.20 16.42 17.40
CA LEU A 354 -8.36 15.72 16.87
C LEU A 354 -9.24 16.65 16.03
N ALA A 355 -9.93 16.08 15.06
CA ALA A 355 -11.07 16.68 14.40
C ALA A 355 -12.19 15.63 14.32
N MET A 356 -13.44 16.09 14.32
CA MET A 356 -14.61 15.23 14.15
C MET A 356 -15.47 15.79 13.04
N TYR A 357 -15.71 14.97 12.03
CA TYR A 357 -16.64 15.23 10.95
C TYR A 357 -17.94 14.47 11.21
N ASP A 358 -19.07 15.17 11.13
CA ASP A 358 -20.40 14.57 11.21
C ASP A 358 -21.03 14.53 9.81
N PRO A 359 -21.10 13.35 9.15
CA PRO A 359 -21.69 13.21 7.82
C PRO A 359 -23.17 13.63 7.75
N LYS A 360 -23.91 13.64 8.87
CA LYS A 360 -25.33 14.02 8.89
C LYS A 360 -25.54 15.53 8.80
N THR A 361 -24.57 16.30 9.32
CA THR A 361 -24.65 17.76 9.39
C THR A 361 -23.64 18.46 8.50
N ASP A 362 -22.78 17.69 7.82
CA ASP A 362 -21.66 18.15 7.01
C ASP A 362 -20.74 19.12 7.77
N LYS A 363 -20.52 18.83 9.06
CA LYS A 363 -19.77 19.72 9.96
C LYS A 363 -18.46 19.11 10.40
N LEU A 364 -17.36 19.81 10.10
CA LEU A 364 -16.04 19.56 10.67
C LEU A 364 -15.84 20.38 11.96
N THR A 365 -15.46 19.71 13.05
CA THR A 365 -15.18 20.33 14.34
C THR A 365 -13.75 20.06 14.76
N HIS A 366 -12.93 21.11 14.90
CA HIS A 366 -11.57 21.00 15.42
C HIS A 366 -11.56 20.85 16.94
N ILE A 367 -10.77 19.93 17.47
CA ILE A 367 -10.60 19.65 18.89
C ILE A 367 -9.11 19.80 19.24
N SER A 368 -8.77 20.90 19.90
CA SER A 368 -7.39 21.19 20.30
C SER A 368 -7.09 20.54 21.66
N THR A 369 -6.33 19.46 21.64
CA THR A 369 -5.82 18.78 22.84
C THR A 369 -4.56 19.48 23.40
N CYS A 370 -4.21 19.19 24.66
CA CYS A 370 -2.91 19.56 25.24
C CYS A 370 -1.79 18.58 24.89
N PHE A 371 -2.11 17.41 24.36
CA PHE A 371 -1.17 16.33 24.02
C PHE A 371 -1.22 16.02 22.52
N SER A 372 -0.11 15.51 21.97
CA SER A 372 -0.08 15.00 20.60
C SER A 372 -0.87 13.71 20.46
N THR A 373 -1.43 13.49 19.27
CA THR A 373 -2.22 12.30 18.91
C THR A 373 -1.68 11.65 17.63
N HIS A 374 -1.98 10.37 17.38
CA HIS A 374 -1.56 9.63 16.18
C HIS A 374 -2.62 8.61 15.76
N HIS A 375 -2.72 7.48 16.46
CA HIS A 375 -3.85 6.56 16.31
C HIS A 375 -4.89 6.84 17.38
N LEU A 376 -6.16 6.75 17.00
CA LEU A 376 -7.31 6.81 17.87
C LEU A 376 -8.05 5.46 17.84
N MET A 377 -8.63 5.09 18.97
CA MET A 377 -9.49 3.92 19.09
C MET A 377 -10.53 4.15 20.19
N PHE A 378 -11.78 3.86 19.87
CA PHE A 378 -12.85 3.83 20.87
C PHE A 378 -12.82 2.53 21.67
N ALA A 379 -12.89 2.62 22.99
CA ALA A 379 -13.03 1.49 23.88
C ALA A 379 -14.45 0.88 23.83
N GLU A 380 -14.55 -0.39 24.23
CA GLU A 380 -15.83 -1.10 24.42
C GLU A 380 -16.38 -0.92 25.85
N ASP A 381 -16.13 0.24 26.47
CA ASP A 381 -16.69 0.61 27.77
C ASP A 381 -18.04 1.34 27.61
N ALA A 382 -18.73 1.55 28.74
CA ALA A 382 -20.05 2.17 28.78
C ALA A 382 -20.05 3.62 28.28
N ASP A 383 -18.90 4.29 28.34
CA ASP A 383 -18.74 5.70 27.98
C ASP A 383 -18.21 5.89 26.55
N HIS A 384 -17.83 4.80 25.87
CA HIS A 384 -17.17 4.83 24.55
C HIS A 384 -15.93 5.72 24.57
N THR A 385 -15.01 5.48 25.51
CA THR A 385 -13.82 6.31 25.71
C THR A 385 -12.93 6.33 24.47
N LEU A 386 -12.52 7.52 24.02
CA LEU A 386 -11.63 7.69 22.85
C LEU A 386 -10.17 7.71 23.28
N TRP A 387 -9.46 6.60 23.10
CA TRP A 387 -8.03 6.55 23.40
C TRP A 387 -7.17 7.00 22.24
N THR A 388 -6.06 7.67 22.54
CA THR A 388 -5.10 8.16 21.53
C THR A 388 -3.66 7.77 21.87
N SER A 389 -2.90 7.40 20.84
CA SER A 389 -1.45 7.22 20.90
C SER A 389 -0.70 8.44 20.37
N GLY A 390 0.63 8.44 20.39
CA GLY A 390 1.46 9.49 19.76
C GLY A 390 1.77 10.69 20.66
N GLY A 391 1.31 10.70 21.90
CA GLY A 391 1.65 11.70 22.92
C GLY A 391 3.03 11.54 23.54
N GLY A 392 3.86 10.61 23.04
CA GLY A 392 5.14 10.24 23.65
C GLY A 392 4.92 9.60 25.02
N PRO A 393 5.35 10.24 26.12
CA PRO A 393 5.07 9.76 27.49
C PRO A 393 3.61 9.97 27.93
N VAL A 394 2.78 10.66 27.14
CA VAL A 394 1.38 10.92 27.48
C VAL A 394 0.47 9.97 26.71
N LEU A 395 -0.44 9.31 27.44
CA LEU A 395 -1.59 8.62 26.90
C LEU A 395 -2.81 9.53 27.06
N GLY A 396 -3.46 9.91 25.97
CA GLY A 396 -4.60 10.81 25.97
C GLY A 396 -5.92 10.08 25.76
N TRP A 397 -6.96 10.49 26.46
CA TRP A 397 -8.33 9.98 26.32
C TRP A 397 -9.39 11.06 26.47
#